data_AF-K1SA90-F1
#
_entry.id   AF-K1SA90-F1
#
_cell.length_a   1.000
_cell.length_b   1.000
_cell.length_c   1.000
_cell.angle_alpha   90.00
_cell.angle_beta   90.00
_cell.angle_gamma   90.00
#
_symmetry.space_group_name_H-M   'P 1'
#
loop_
_entity.id
_entity.type
_entity.pdbx_description
1 polymer ?
#
loop_
_entity_poly.entity_id
_entity_poly.type
_entity_poly.pdbx_seq_one_letter_code
_entity_poly.pdbx_strand_id
1 'polypeptide(L)'
;GIYDAWSECFKKELWDEAIAENNIDVDFYVTRARNDDEIFPWDFIDTGVTKIFLLREWHNAQNEKVTPNCRMQCSGCGAASFGGGICYEN
;
A
#
# COMPACT_ATOMS: atom_id res chain seq x y z
N GLY A 1 18.18 20.40 9.38
CA GLY A 1 16.93 20.19 10.13
C GLY A 1 16.88 18.75 10.55
N ILE A 2 16.40 18.47 11.77
CA ILE A 2 16.12 17.10 12.19
C ILE A 2 14.77 16.70 11.57
N TYR A 3 14.64 15.45 11.14
CA TYR A 3 13.42 14.95 10.49
C TYR A 3 12.29 14.80 11.51
N ASP A 4 11.07 15.16 11.13
CA ASP A 4 9.89 15.07 11.99
C ASP A 4 9.40 13.61 12.20
N ALA A 5 9.89 12.69 11.35
CA ALA A 5 9.63 11.25 11.44
C ALA A 5 10.18 10.62 12.74
N TRP A 6 11.02 11.34 13.49
CA TRP A 6 11.54 10.92 14.78
C TRP A 6 10.66 11.49 15.88
N SER A 7 10.12 10.62 16.75
CA SER A 7 9.13 11.01 17.77
C SER A 7 9.59 12.15 18.68
N GLU A 8 10.90 12.26 18.93
CA GLU A 8 11.53 13.32 19.74
C GLU A 8 11.53 14.71 19.08
N CYS A 9 11.29 14.77 17.76
CA CYS A 9 11.21 15.99 16.97
C CYS A 9 9.82 16.22 16.35
N PHE A 10 8.89 15.29 16.53
CA PHE A 10 7.53 15.39 16.01
C PHE A 10 6.75 16.50 16.74
N LYS A 11 6.21 17.43 15.96
CA LYS A 11 5.40 18.55 16.43
C LYS A 11 4.06 18.52 15.72
N LYS A 12 3.04 17.94 16.37
CA LYS A 12 1.72 17.73 15.77
C LYS A 12 1.06 19.04 15.34
N GLU A 13 1.29 20.11 16.09
CA GLU A 13 0.65 21.41 15.90
C GLU A 13 0.97 22.00 14.52
N LEU A 14 2.22 21.84 14.06
CA LEU A 14 2.64 22.31 12.73
C LEU A 14 1.93 21.56 11.60
N TRP A 15 1.62 20.28 11.80
CA TRP A 15 0.86 19.49 10.84
C TRP A 15 -0.62 19.88 10.83
N ASP A 16 -1.22 20.07 12.00
CA ASP A 16 -2.61 20.53 12.12
C ASP A 16 -2.80 21.90 11.44
N GLU A 17 -1.86 22.83 11.65
CA GLU A 17 -1.83 24.14 10.99
C GLU A 17 -1.73 24.00 9.46
N ALA A 18 -0.77 23.23 8.97
CA ALA A 18 -0.57 23.03 7.53
C ALA A 18 -1.79 22.38 6.85
N ILE A 19 -2.42 21.40 7.51
CA ILE A 19 -3.66 20.76 7.03
C ILE A 19 -4.78 21.80 6.90
N ALA A 20 -4.97 22.63 7.94
CA ALA A 20 -6.00 23.66 7.95
C ALA A 20 -5.77 24.73 6.88
N GLU A 21 -4.53 25.20 6.71
CA GLU A 21 -4.16 26.19 5.69
C GLU A 21 -4.43 25.72 4.26
N ASN A 22 -4.33 24.41 4.02
CA ASN A 22 -4.56 23.82 2.71
C ASN A 22 -6.01 23.33 2.51
N ASN A 23 -6.90 23.54 3.49
CA ASN A 23 -8.28 23.05 3.47
C ASN A 23 -8.37 21.54 3.21
N ILE A 24 -7.47 20.77 3.82
CA ILE A 24 -7.41 19.31 3.67
C ILE A 24 -8.35 18.66 4.67
N ASP A 25 -9.29 17.85 4.18
CA ASP A 25 -10.09 16.95 5.02
C ASP A 25 -9.30 15.67 5.30
N VAL A 26 -8.79 15.54 6.52
CA VAL A 26 -7.99 14.37 6.94
C VAL A 26 -8.83 13.10 6.92
N ASP A 27 -10.11 13.17 7.33
CA ASP A 27 -10.98 12.01 7.46
C ASP A 27 -11.21 11.35 6.09
N PHE A 28 -11.31 12.15 5.03
CA PHE A 28 -11.36 11.66 3.66
C PHE A 28 -10.18 10.72 3.31
N TYR A 29 -8.98 10.98 3.82
CA TYR A 29 -7.80 10.18 3.49
C TYR A 29 -7.60 8.97 4.40
N VAL A 30 -7.97 9.08 5.68
CA VAL A 30 -7.60 8.09 6.71
C VAL A 30 -8.74 7.17 7.16
N THR A 31 -10.01 7.58 7.06
CA THR A 31 -11.13 6.79 7.60
C THR A 31 -12.06 6.18 6.54
N ARG A 32 -12.07 6.70 5.32
CA ARG A 32 -13.04 6.22 4.32
C ARG A 32 -12.74 4.80 3.84
N ALA A 33 -13.81 4.05 3.64
CA ALA A 33 -13.75 2.83 2.84
C ALA A 33 -13.44 3.19 1.38
N ARG A 34 -12.62 2.37 0.73
CA ARG A 34 -12.26 2.53 -0.68
C ARG A 34 -12.90 1.41 -1.50
N ASN A 35 -13.43 1.77 -2.66
CA ASN A 35 -14.01 0.79 -3.57
C ASN A 35 -12.92 0.12 -4.41
N ASP A 36 -13.21 -1.08 -4.89
CA ASP A 36 -12.28 -1.85 -5.74
C ASP A 36 -11.97 -1.16 -7.07
N ASP A 37 -12.90 -0.35 -7.58
CA ASP A 37 -12.81 0.40 -8.84
C ASP A 37 -12.18 1.79 -8.70
N GLU A 38 -11.80 2.18 -7.48
CA GLU A 38 -11.16 3.47 -7.22
C GLU A 38 -9.80 3.57 -7.92
N ILE A 39 -9.50 4.76 -8.46
CA ILE A 39 -8.13 5.10 -8.88
C ILE A 39 -7.37 5.56 -7.64
N PHE A 40 -6.43 4.73 -7.18
CA PHE A 40 -5.64 5.04 -6.01
C PHE A 40 -4.50 6.01 -6.37
N PRO A 41 -4.10 6.89 -5.44
CA PRO A 41 -2.99 7.80 -5.70
C PRO A 41 -1.67 7.08 -5.93
N TRP A 42 -1.53 5.79 -5.59
CA TRP A 42 -0.35 4.98 -5.86
C TRP A 42 -0.49 4.06 -7.08
N ASP A 43 -1.59 4.13 -7.85
CA ASP A 43 -1.77 3.27 -9.04
C ASP A 43 -0.72 3.51 -10.13
N PHE A 44 -0.01 4.65 -10.09
CA PHE A 44 1.09 4.94 -11.00
C PHE A 44 2.41 4.25 -10.61
N ILE A 45 2.50 3.67 -9.41
CA ILE A 45 3.70 3.02 -8.90
C ILE A 45 3.76 1.59 -9.44
N ASP A 46 4.67 1.34 -10.37
CA ASP A 46 4.90 -0.01 -10.91
C ASP A 46 5.99 -0.73 -10.10
N THR A 47 5.58 -1.79 -9.41
CA THR A 47 6.48 -2.70 -8.68
C THR A 47 6.52 -4.10 -9.30
N GLY A 48 5.98 -4.26 -10.53
CA GLY A 48 5.72 -5.55 -11.18
C GLY A 48 4.57 -6.35 -10.56
N VAL A 49 4.07 -5.97 -9.38
CA VAL A 49 2.88 -6.56 -8.77
C VAL A 49 1.63 -5.89 -9.33
N THR A 50 0.68 -6.69 -9.83
CA THR A 50 -0.55 -6.17 -10.44
C THR A 50 -1.55 -5.67 -9.40
N LYS A 51 -2.29 -4.60 -9.73
CA LYS A 51 -3.41 -4.09 -8.91
C LYS A 51 -4.45 -5.17 -8.63
N ILE A 52 -4.76 -6.00 -9.63
CA ILE A 52 -5.72 -7.11 -9.49
C ILE A 52 -5.25 -8.09 -8.39
N PHE A 53 -3.95 -8.40 -8.32
CA PHE A 53 -3.41 -9.22 -7.25
C PHE A 53 -3.55 -8.53 -5.88
N LEU A 54 -3.20 -7.24 -5.77
CA LEU A 54 -3.31 -6.51 -4.50
C LEU A 54 -4.75 -6.46 -3.98
N LEU A 55 -5.73 -6.23 -4.86
CA LEU A 55 -7.16 -6.29 -4.52
C LEU A 55 -7.58 -7.69 -4.06
N ARG A 56 -7.11 -8.75 -4.73
CA ARG A 56 -7.36 -10.13 -4.30
C ARG A 56 -6.78 -10.40 -2.90
N GLU A 57 -5.56 -9.95 -2.63
CA GLU A 57 -4.92 -10.14 -1.32
C GLU A 57 -5.59 -9.32 -0.22
N TRP A 58 -6.08 -8.11 -0.54
CA TRP A 58 -6.93 -7.33 0.36
C TRP A 58 -8.19 -8.12 0.75
N HIS A 59 -8.91 -8.67 -0.22
CA HIS A 59 -10.10 -9.50 0.04
C HIS A 59 -9.76 -10.77 0.82
N ASN A 60 -8.64 -11.44 0.51
CA ASN A 60 -8.18 -12.59 1.28
C ASN A 60 -7.92 -12.21 2.75
N ALA A 61 -7.26 -11.07 3.00
CA ALA A 61 -6.97 -10.59 4.35
C ALA A 61 -8.26 -10.29 5.14
N GLN A 62 -9.26 -9.66 4.51
CA GLN A 62 -10.58 -9.43 5.12
C GLN A 62 -11.32 -10.74 5.46
N ASN A 63 -11.07 -11.81 4.70
CA ASN A 63 -11.64 -13.15 4.92
C ASN A 63 -10.72 -14.08 5.74
N GLU A 64 -9.70 -13.53 6.42
CA GLU A 64 -8.74 -14.29 7.25
C GLU A 64 -8.03 -15.42 6.49
N LYS A 65 -7.95 -15.30 5.16
CA LYS A 65 -7.36 -16.31 4.30
C LYS A 65 -5.87 -16.01 4.09
N VAL A 66 -5.03 -16.94 4.52
CA VAL A 66 -3.58 -16.87 4.33
C VAL A 66 -3.23 -17.25 2.90
N THR A 67 -2.48 -16.39 2.22
CA THR A 67 -1.83 -16.72 0.96
C THR A 67 -0.54 -17.50 1.24
N PRO A 68 -0.36 -18.70 0.66
CA PRO A 68 0.84 -19.50 0.86
C PRO A 68 2.13 -18.79 0.42
N ASN A 69 3.25 -19.24 0.96
CA ASN A 69 4.57 -18.76 0.53
C ASN A 69 4.83 -19.15 -0.95
N CYS A 70 5.48 -18.27 -1.71
CA CYS A 70 5.80 -18.49 -3.13
C CYS A 70 6.63 -19.77 -3.39
N ARG A 71 7.43 -20.26 -2.43
CA ARG A 71 8.15 -21.55 -2.56
C ARG A 71 7.22 -22.77 -2.52
N MET A 72 6.07 -22.63 -1.89
CA MET A 72 5.07 -23.70 -1.81
C MET A 72 4.17 -23.67 -3.04
N GLN A 73 3.72 -22.48 -3.41
CA GLN A 73 2.85 -22.25 -4.55
C GLN A 73 2.99 -20.80 -5.01
N CYS A 74 3.26 -20.58 -6.29
CA CYS A 74 3.26 -19.23 -6.86
C CYS A 74 1.90 -18.56 -6.68
N SER A 75 1.89 -17.38 -6.06
CA SER A 75 0.66 -16.61 -5.79
C SER A 75 0.16 -15.82 -7.00
N GLY A 76 0.94 -15.75 -8.09
CA GLY A 76 0.58 -15.06 -9.33
C GLY A 76 0.52 -13.54 -9.19
N CYS A 77 1.48 -12.92 -8.50
CA CYS A 77 1.46 -11.48 -8.23
C CYS A 77 1.78 -10.60 -9.44
N GLY A 78 2.49 -11.13 -10.44
CA GLY A 78 2.98 -10.41 -11.62
C GLY A 78 4.49 -10.11 -11.60
N ALA A 79 5.14 -10.23 -10.43
CA ALA A 79 6.56 -9.92 -10.27
C ALA A 79 7.51 -10.84 -11.07
N ALA A 80 7.00 -11.95 -11.60
CA ALA A 80 7.74 -12.78 -12.56
C ALA A 80 8.19 -11.97 -13.80
N SER A 81 7.51 -10.87 -14.14
CA SER A 81 7.93 -9.96 -15.23
C SER A 81 9.40 -9.49 -15.15
N PHE A 82 10.02 -9.48 -13.96
CA PHE A 82 11.43 -9.09 -13.79
C PHE A 82 12.46 -10.15 -14.16
N GLY A 83 12.06 -11.40 -14.47
CA GLY A 83 13.01 -12.40 -14.95
C GLY A 83 13.96 -12.99 -13.89
N GLY A 84 13.67 -12.84 -12.59
CA GLY A 84 14.55 -13.35 -11.53
C GLY A 84 13.91 -13.60 -10.17
N GLY A 85 14.75 -13.99 -9.21
CA GLY A 85 14.38 -14.33 -7.85
C GLY A 85 13.60 -15.64 -7.73
N ILE A 86 12.90 -15.81 -6.60
CA ILE A 86 12.10 -16.99 -6.26
C ILE A 86 11.07 -17.41 -7.33
N CYS A 87 10.66 -16.48 -8.21
CA CYS A 87 9.74 -16.77 -9.30
C CYS A 87 10.36 -17.67 -10.39
N TYR A 88 11.69 -17.81 -10.38
CA TYR A 88 12.49 -18.58 -11.33
C TYR A 88 13.38 -19.63 -10.64
N GLU A 89 13.27 -19.75 -9.32
CA GLU A 89 13.90 -20.84 -8.56
C GLU A 89 13.02 -22.08 -8.77
N ASN A 90 13.59 -23.17 -9.30
CA ASN A 90 12.92 -24.46 -9.46
C ASN A 90 12.69 -25.14 -8.11
#